data_AF-A0A174K1T0-F1
#
_entry.id   AF-A0A174K1T0-F1
#
_cell.length_a   1.000
_cell.length_b   1.000
_cell.length_c   1.000
_cell.angle_alpha   90.00
_cell.angle_beta   90.00
_cell.angle_gamma   90.00
#
_symmetry.space_group_name_H-M   'P 1'
#
loop_
_entity.id
_entity.type
_entity.pdbx_description
1 polymer ?
#
loop_
_entity_poly.entity_id
_entity_poly.type
_entity_poly.pdbx_seq_one_letter_code
_entity_poly.pdbx_strand_id
1 'polypeptide(L)'
;MRKSLLLFLLLVALSAGLLAGACAAVQGRRETVSYRTEPLAGDPTAADGVELTWVSTCGYHLFWHSTFPAAAPEEAETRFSYSGQKQSWIIELDEDVLELSPGLNFLDIAPDSPSAGLRALWAELSAQTSPLPGDETYTEHNGLISIKREIQLADYLTDFPLSVDRLVYTAWAADREFGTSQYDTSINAEELTRRFRAYFPIPVPEGLAMEISMTPDASGQLLSACFLTLDSSLLTLQADCVSTGEGVLFALCAGGSMAKALDGSGIPGGWGIYRLSPGGDLETVYSIPNGGRAMAFWSDGDGTLFLLTEEKGAFLLTLLDVDTLTPVATQELFPAAEGAPHPQVFPQSDGSFCLLSAGDFLAVLNRRSGAWVVDFTADTSLQSSLGCPLSTPSSRLSLCYDGTRLAITGPCPSTKSEYFLAVYTADGLEYLGGYTSSLYGNHPPDCYPWGSWQDGSCRSIALEPSLPGTETAS
;
A
#
# COMPACT_ATOMS: atom_id res chain seq x y z
N MET A 1 -31.60 42.29 -33.25
CA MET A 1 -30.21 41.89 -33.57
C MET A 1 -29.15 42.80 -32.95
N ARG A 2 -29.11 44.12 -33.23
CA ARG A 2 -28.07 45.03 -32.67
C ARG A 2 -27.94 45.06 -31.13
N LYS A 3 -29.05 45.06 -30.39
CA LYS A 3 -29.02 45.07 -28.90
C LYS A 3 -28.51 43.75 -28.30
N SER A 4 -28.83 42.62 -28.94
CA SER A 4 -28.35 41.30 -28.52
C SER A 4 -26.86 41.13 -28.78
N LEU A 5 -26.37 41.68 -29.90
CA LEU A 5 -24.94 41.69 -30.22
C LEU A 5 -24.13 42.53 -29.21
N LEU A 6 -24.66 43.70 -28.82
CA LEU A 6 -24.05 44.53 -27.77
C LEU A 6 -23.99 43.81 -26.42
N LEU A 7 -25.07 43.14 -26.02
CA LEU A 7 -25.09 42.35 -24.78
C LEU A 7 -24.08 41.19 -24.83
N PHE A 8 -24.01 40.49 -25.96
CA PHE A 8 -23.06 39.39 -26.16
C PHE A 8 -21.60 39.87 -26.07
N LEU A 9 -21.26 40.97 -26.76
CA LEU A 9 -19.91 41.56 -26.69
C LEU A 9 -19.55 42.01 -25.27
N LEU A 10 -20.52 42.55 -24.52
CA LEU A 10 -20.32 42.96 -23.14
C LEU A 10 -20.07 41.76 -22.23
N LEU A 11 -20.79 40.65 -22.41
CA LEU A 11 -20.56 39.40 -21.69
C LEU A 11 -19.20 38.76 -22.04
N VAL A 12 -18.79 38.80 -23.31
CA VAL A 12 -17.47 38.33 -23.74
C VAL A 12 -16.35 39.17 -23.12
N ALA A 13 -16.50 40.50 -23.11
CA ALA A 13 -15.53 41.39 -22.46
C ALA A 13 -15.47 41.17 -20.94
N LEU A 14 -16.63 40.97 -20.29
CA LEU A 14 -16.70 40.66 -18.87
C LEU A 14 -16.05 39.32 -18.55
N SER A 15 -16.32 38.29 -19.38
CA SER A 15 -15.71 36.96 -19.26
C SER A 15 -14.20 37.00 -19.44
N ALA A 16 -13.71 37.70 -20.47
CA ALA A 16 -12.27 37.91 -20.68
C ALA A 16 -11.63 38.68 -19.52
N GLY A 17 -12.32 39.70 -18.99
CA GLY A 17 -11.85 40.46 -17.83
C GLY A 17 -11.80 39.62 -16.54
N LEU A 18 -12.80 38.78 -16.30
CA LEU A 18 -12.81 37.83 -15.18
C LEU A 18 -11.70 36.80 -15.31
N LEU A 19 -11.48 36.28 -16.52
CA LEU A 19 -10.41 35.31 -16.79
C LEU A 19 -9.03 35.93 -16.60
N ALA A 20 -8.82 37.14 -17.11
CA ALA A 20 -7.58 37.90 -16.93
C ALA A 20 -7.35 38.24 -15.46
N GLY A 21 -8.40 38.64 -14.72
CA GLY A 21 -8.32 38.91 -13.29
C GLY A 21 -8.00 37.67 -12.46
N ALA A 22 -8.64 36.52 -12.76
CA ALA A 22 -8.33 35.25 -12.12
C ALA A 22 -6.89 34.80 -12.42
N CYS A 23 -6.44 34.93 -13.67
CA CYS A 23 -5.07 34.62 -14.07
C CYS A 23 -4.05 35.49 -13.35
N ALA A 24 -4.29 36.81 -13.26
CA ALA A 24 -3.43 37.73 -12.52
C ALA A 24 -3.40 37.44 -11.01
N ALA A 25 -4.54 37.06 -10.41
CA ALA A 25 -4.61 36.71 -8.99
C ALA A 25 -3.85 35.40 -8.67
N VAL A 26 -3.94 34.40 -9.55
CA VAL A 26 -3.18 33.14 -9.42
C VAL A 26 -1.68 33.41 -9.65
N GLN A 27 -1.32 34.20 -10.66
CA GLN A 27 0.06 34.59 -10.93
C GLN A 27 0.69 35.39 -9.78
N GLY A 28 -0.06 36.31 -9.15
CA GLY A 28 0.42 37.10 -8.02
C GLY A 28 0.63 36.30 -6.73
N ARG A 29 0.03 35.10 -6.62
CA ARG A 29 0.21 34.17 -5.49
C ARG A 29 1.12 32.97 -5.84
N ARG A 30 1.61 32.92 -7.07
CA ARG A 30 2.43 31.83 -7.62
C ARG A 30 3.71 31.60 -6.80
N GLU A 31 4.34 32.68 -6.38
CA GLU A 31 5.68 32.70 -5.75
C GLU A 31 5.61 32.89 -4.22
N THR A 32 4.41 33.10 -3.66
CA THR A 32 4.22 33.31 -2.22
C THR A 32 3.83 32.00 -1.52
N VAL A 33 4.55 30.92 -1.84
CA VAL A 33 4.45 29.66 -1.11
C VAL A 33 5.57 29.64 -0.07
N SER A 34 5.21 29.50 1.20
CA SER A 34 6.17 29.42 2.29
C SER A 34 6.01 28.10 3.02
N TYR A 35 7.13 27.53 3.46
CA TYR A 35 7.17 26.32 4.25
C TYR A 35 7.65 26.64 5.67
N ARG A 36 7.14 25.88 6.65
CA ARG A 36 7.52 26.01 8.05
C ARG A 36 7.77 24.63 8.63
N THR A 37 8.70 24.56 9.56
CA THR A 37 9.00 23.37 10.34
C THR A 37 8.69 23.58 11.83
N GLU A 38 8.22 22.54 12.50
CA GLU A 38 8.07 22.43 13.95
C GLU A 38 8.86 21.18 14.40
N PRO A 39 9.94 21.33 15.19
CA PRO A 39 10.62 20.18 15.78
C PRO A 39 9.69 19.45 16.74
N LEU A 40 9.50 18.15 16.51
CA LEU A 40 8.66 17.27 17.34
C LEU A 40 9.51 16.44 18.31
N ALA A 41 10.69 15.99 17.87
CA ALA A 41 11.68 15.29 18.71
C ALA A 41 13.10 15.42 18.13
N GLY A 42 14.12 15.23 18.98
CA GLY A 42 15.51 15.16 18.55
C GLY A 42 16.17 16.50 18.21
N ASP A 43 17.34 16.46 17.56
CA ASP A 43 18.15 17.62 17.20
C ASP A 43 17.95 17.97 15.70
N PRO A 44 17.46 19.18 15.35
CA PRO A 44 17.29 19.60 13.96
C PRO A 44 18.55 19.49 13.09
N THR A 45 19.74 19.58 13.68
CA THR A 45 21.01 19.44 12.93
C THR A 45 21.18 18.05 12.30
N ALA A 46 20.48 17.02 12.80
CA ALA A 46 20.49 15.70 12.18
C ALA A 46 19.86 15.70 10.77
N ALA A 47 19.00 16.67 10.46
CA ALA A 47 18.42 16.89 9.13
C ALA A 47 19.33 17.71 8.19
N ASP A 48 20.52 18.11 8.62
CA ASP A 48 21.45 18.87 7.78
C ASP A 48 21.85 18.05 6.54
N GLY A 49 21.75 18.72 5.39
CA GLY A 49 22.00 18.13 4.07
C GLY A 49 20.85 17.30 3.50
N VAL A 50 19.72 17.18 4.20
CA VAL A 50 18.49 16.62 3.63
C VAL A 50 17.75 17.70 2.85
N GLU A 51 17.48 17.45 1.58
CA GLU A 51 16.65 18.31 0.73
C GLU A 51 15.25 17.70 0.58
N LEU A 52 14.22 18.51 0.81
CA LEU A 52 12.83 18.12 0.64
C LEU A 52 12.29 18.70 -0.67
N THR A 53 11.56 17.87 -1.42
CA THR A 53 10.85 18.27 -2.62
C THR A 53 9.36 18.02 -2.45
N TRP A 54 8.56 19.06 -2.65
CA TRP A 54 7.14 19.05 -2.40
C TRP A 54 6.38 19.37 -3.68
N VAL A 55 5.41 18.53 -4.02
CA VAL A 55 4.45 18.79 -5.11
C VAL A 55 3.07 19.08 -4.53
N SER A 56 2.44 20.16 -4.98
CA SER A 56 1.04 20.48 -4.65
C SER A 56 0.27 20.72 -5.92
N THR A 57 -0.98 20.25 -5.96
CA THR A 57 -1.84 20.36 -7.14
C THR A 57 -3.21 20.93 -6.80
N CYS A 58 -3.76 21.72 -7.72
CA CYS A 58 -5.16 22.16 -7.68
C CYS A 58 -5.87 21.65 -8.93
N GLY A 59 -6.88 20.80 -8.72
CA GLY A 59 -7.70 20.23 -9.79
C GLY A 59 -6.93 19.43 -10.84
N TYR A 60 -5.67 19.03 -10.57
CA TYR A 60 -4.78 18.36 -11.54
C TYR A 60 -4.44 19.20 -12.77
N HIS A 61 -4.48 20.52 -12.64
CA HIS A 61 -4.14 21.45 -13.72
C HIS A 61 -3.08 22.48 -13.32
N LEU A 62 -3.04 22.86 -12.05
CA LEU A 62 -2.07 23.79 -11.50
C LEU A 62 -1.14 23.05 -10.57
N PHE A 63 0.15 23.26 -10.71
CA PHE A 63 1.17 22.54 -9.93
C PHE A 63 2.15 23.54 -9.31
N TRP A 64 2.51 23.29 -8.06
CA TRP A 64 3.60 23.94 -7.35
C TRP A 64 4.59 22.86 -6.98
N HIS A 65 5.82 23.01 -7.47
CA HIS A 65 6.93 22.13 -7.21
C HIS A 65 7.96 22.94 -6.43
N SER A 66 8.11 22.64 -5.15
CA SER A 66 8.99 23.38 -4.26
C SER A 66 10.12 22.50 -3.77
N THR A 67 11.33 23.02 -3.79
CA THR A 67 12.51 22.35 -3.24
C THR A 67 13.12 23.22 -2.16
N PHE A 68 13.46 22.64 -1.01
CA PHE A 68 14.03 23.37 0.12
C PHE A 68 14.88 22.47 1.04
N PRO A 69 15.93 23.02 1.68
CA PRO A 69 16.64 22.33 2.75
C PRO A 69 15.72 22.05 3.94
N ALA A 70 15.77 20.85 4.50
CA ALA A 70 14.94 20.46 5.64
C ALA A 70 15.19 21.35 6.88
N ALA A 71 16.42 21.81 7.06
CA ALA A 71 16.84 22.68 8.17
C ALA A 71 16.48 24.17 7.95
N ALA A 72 16.18 24.58 6.71
CA ALA A 72 15.88 25.97 6.34
C ALA A 72 14.73 26.05 5.33
N PRO A 73 13.50 25.62 5.70
CA PRO A 73 12.35 25.57 4.80
C PRO A 73 11.93 26.95 4.23
N GLU A 74 12.34 28.05 4.86
CA GLU A 74 12.13 29.41 4.36
C GLU A 74 12.93 29.73 3.08
N GLU A 75 13.95 28.94 2.75
CA GLU A 75 14.76 29.08 1.53
C GLU A 75 14.12 28.40 0.31
N ALA A 76 12.85 28.02 0.40
CA ALA A 76 12.17 27.26 -0.64
C ALA A 76 12.12 27.95 -2.00
N GLU A 77 12.50 27.19 -3.03
CA GLU A 77 12.34 27.57 -4.42
C GLU A 77 11.10 26.90 -5.00
N THR A 78 10.07 27.67 -5.33
CA THR A 78 8.82 27.14 -5.90
C THR A 78 8.72 27.41 -7.40
N ARG A 79 8.65 26.33 -8.19
CA ARG A 79 8.29 26.35 -9.61
C ARG A 79 6.83 26.03 -9.77
N PHE A 80 6.09 26.92 -10.43
CA PHE A 80 4.69 26.65 -10.76
C PHE A 80 4.50 26.37 -12.24
N SER A 81 3.59 25.46 -12.55
CA SER A 81 3.19 25.12 -13.91
C SER A 81 1.67 24.99 -14.04
N TYR A 82 1.20 25.17 -15.27
CA TYR A 82 -0.20 24.93 -15.66
C TYR A 82 -0.24 23.94 -16.82
N SER A 83 -1.20 23.01 -16.76
CA SER A 83 -1.54 22.12 -17.86
C SER A 83 -2.98 22.33 -18.30
N GLY A 84 -3.18 22.50 -19.61
CA GLY A 84 -4.52 22.60 -20.22
C GLY A 84 -5.30 21.28 -20.20
N GLN A 85 -4.60 20.15 -20.06
CA GLN A 85 -5.20 18.83 -19.84
C GLN A 85 -5.03 18.44 -18.38
N LYS A 86 -5.99 17.65 -17.86
CA LYS A 86 -5.89 17.11 -16.51
C LYS A 86 -4.67 16.20 -16.45
N GLN A 87 -3.68 16.55 -15.64
CA GLN A 87 -2.48 15.76 -15.45
C GLN A 87 -2.59 14.99 -14.14
N SER A 88 -2.78 13.67 -14.25
CA SER A 88 -2.63 12.76 -13.12
C SER A 88 -1.19 12.24 -13.10
N TRP A 89 -0.42 12.63 -12.09
CA TRP A 89 0.84 11.96 -11.73
C TRP A 89 0.51 10.71 -10.90
N ILE A 90 -0.28 9.82 -11.48
CA ILE A 90 -0.38 8.48 -10.95
C ILE A 90 0.98 7.88 -11.23
N ILE A 91 1.74 7.69 -10.15
CA ILE A 91 2.86 6.76 -10.13
C ILE A 91 2.33 5.51 -10.82
N GLU A 92 2.94 5.14 -11.94
CA GLU A 92 2.85 3.76 -12.45
C GLU A 92 3.21 2.91 -11.24
N LEU A 93 2.19 2.38 -10.56
CA LEU A 93 2.40 1.31 -9.60
C LEU A 93 3.21 0.30 -10.39
N ASP A 94 4.41 0.00 -9.90
CA ASP A 94 5.38 -0.83 -10.60
C ASP A 94 4.63 -2.00 -11.22
N GLU A 95 4.71 -2.06 -12.54
CA GLU A 95 3.95 -3.00 -13.35
C GLU A 95 4.39 -4.42 -12.93
N ASP A 96 3.43 -5.35 -12.85
CA ASP A 96 3.64 -6.77 -12.48
C ASP A 96 3.53 -7.20 -11.00
N VAL A 97 2.76 -6.52 -10.15
CA VAL A 97 2.29 -7.17 -8.92
C VAL A 97 1.21 -8.20 -9.28
N LEU A 98 1.60 -9.47 -9.39
CA LEU A 98 0.64 -10.57 -9.37
C LEU A 98 0.03 -10.62 -7.96
N GLU A 99 -1.12 -9.99 -7.78
CA GLU A 99 -1.86 -10.13 -6.53
C GLU A 99 -2.64 -11.44 -6.59
N LEU A 100 -2.19 -12.45 -5.85
CA LEU A 100 -3.10 -13.51 -5.44
C LEU A 100 -3.80 -12.98 -4.19
N SER A 101 -5.07 -12.64 -4.33
CA SER A 101 -5.92 -12.31 -3.20
C SER A 101 -6.79 -13.53 -2.89
N PRO A 102 -6.33 -14.45 -2.02
CA PRO A 102 -7.19 -15.46 -1.44
C PRO A 102 -8.22 -14.80 -0.53
N GLY A 103 -9.23 -14.23 -1.17
CA GLY A 103 -10.34 -13.55 -0.53
C GLY A 103 -11.66 -14.25 -0.81
N LEU A 104 -12.60 -14.01 0.08
CA LEU A 104 -14.04 -14.19 -0.11
C LEU A 104 -14.60 -13.14 -1.09
N ASN A 105 -13.86 -12.73 -2.11
CA ASN A 105 -14.25 -11.55 -2.88
C ASN A 105 -15.46 -11.83 -3.78
N PHE A 106 -15.69 -13.09 -4.19
CA PHE A 106 -16.83 -13.46 -5.02
C PHE A 106 -17.22 -14.93 -4.83
N LEU A 107 -17.50 -15.36 -3.58
CA LEU A 107 -18.32 -16.57 -3.44
C LEU A 107 -19.75 -16.19 -3.82
N ASP A 108 -20.14 -16.49 -5.05
CA ASP A 108 -21.54 -16.50 -5.42
C ASP A 108 -22.27 -17.47 -4.48
N ILE A 109 -23.01 -16.90 -3.54
CA ILE A 109 -24.03 -17.64 -2.80
C ILE A 109 -25.14 -17.81 -3.82
N ALA A 110 -25.19 -18.99 -4.41
CA ALA A 110 -26.10 -19.30 -5.49
C ALA A 110 -26.80 -20.64 -5.22
N PRO A 111 -28.05 -20.81 -5.68
CA PRO A 111 -28.78 -22.07 -5.50
C PRO A 111 -28.07 -23.26 -6.16
N ASP A 112 -27.30 -23.01 -7.20
CA ASP A 112 -26.51 -23.97 -7.98
C ASP A 112 -25.01 -23.93 -7.67
N SER A 113 -24.60 -23.26 -6.57
CA SER A 113 -23.20 -23.22 -6.12
C SER A 113 -22.60 -24.64 -6.05
N PRO A 114 -21.35 -24.87 -6.46
CA PRO A 114 -20.73 -26.20 -6.38
C PRO A 114 -20.52 -26.66 -4.93
N SER A 115 -20.39 -25.72 -3.97
CA SER A 115 -20.26 -26.03 -2.54
C SER A 115 -21.60 -26.44 -1.94
N ALA A 116 -21.66 -27.62 -1.32
CA ALA A 116 -22.86 -28.10 -0.63
C ALA A 116 -23.28 -27.18 0.52
N GLY A 117 -22.31 -26.62 1.24
CA GLY A 117 -22.59 -25.71 2.33
C GLY A 117 -23.07 -24.34 1.87
N LEU A 118 -22.56 -23.80 0.76
CA LEU A 118 -23.09 -22.55 0.19
C LEU A 118 -24.50 -22.72 -0.37
N ARG A 119 -24.83 -23.90 -0.93
CA ARG A 119 -26.22 -24.22 -1.29
C ARG A 119 -27.13 -24.29 -0.07
N ALA A 120 -26.63 -24.85 1.04
CA ALA A 120 -27.37 -24.87 2.30
C ALA A 120 -27.60 -23.46 2.85
N LEU A 121 -26.57 -22.61 2.83
CA LEU A 121 -26.67 -21.20 3.17
C LEU A 121 -27.71 -20.48 2.31
N TRP A 122 -27.66 -20.63 0.97
CA TRP A 122 -28.66 -20.04 0.09
C TRP A 122 -30.09 -20.47 0.46
N ALA A 123 -30.29 -21.77 0.74
CA ALA A 123 -31.60 -22.30 1.11
C ALA A 123 -32.10 -21.72 2.45
N GLU A 124 -31.21 -21.57 3.43
CA GLU A 124 -31.50 -20.93 4.71
C GLU A 124 -31.89 -19.46 4.54
N LEU A 125 -31.06 -18.70 3.83
CA LEU A 125 -31.32 -17.28 3.54
C LEU A 125 -32.63 -17.09 2.76
N SER A 126 -32.90 -17.98 1.79
CA SER A 126 -34.13 -17.97 1.00
C SER A 126 -35.38 -18.27 1.85
N ALA A 127 -35.25 -19.09 2.90
CA ALA A 127 -36.33 -19.38 3.83
C ALA A 127 -36.58 -18.24 4.83
N GLN A 128 -35.63 -17.33 5.00
CA GLN A 128 -35.65 -16.28 6.03
C GLN A 128 -35.23 -14.91 5.48
N THR A 129 -36.02 -14.42 4.54
CA THR A 129 -35.83 -13.13 3.86
C THR A 129 -36.37 -11.93 4.65
N SER A 130 -36.95 -12.15 5.83
CA SER A 130 -37.38 -11.08 6.74
C SER A 130 -36.25 -10.72 7.72
N PRO A 131 -36.11 -9.43 8.08
CA PRO A 131 -35.12 -9.00 9.07
C PRO A 131 -35.33 -9.67 10.44
N LEU A 132 -34.25 -10.09 11.06
CA LEU A 132 -34.18 -10.65 12.40
C LEU A 132 -33.65 -9.63 13.40
N PRO A 133 -33.83 -9.86 14.72
CA PRO A 133 -33.15 -9.06 15.73
C PRO A 133 -31.63 -9.09 15.53
N GLY A 134 -31.02 -7.91 15.37
CA GLY A 134 -29.58 -7.77 15.11
C GLY A 134 -29.21 -7.54 13.65
N ASP A 135 -30.14 -7.79 12.71
CA ASP A 135 -29.92 -7.44 11.31
C ASP A 135 -29.96 -5.92 11.10
N GLU A 136 -29.09 -5.43 10.21
CA GLU A 136 -29.17 -4.06 9.71
C GLU A 136 -29.87 -4.05 8.35
N THR A 137 -30.77 -3.07 8.11
CA THR A 137 -31.44 -2.92 6.82
C THR A 137 -31.05 -1.62 6.17
N TYR A 138 -30.78 -1.63 4.86
CA TYR A 138 -30.46 -0.43 4.10
C TYR A 138 -31.14 -0.44 2.73
N THR A 139 -31.31 0.73 2.13
CA THR A 139 -31.91 0.88 0.81
C THR A 139 -30.82 1.01 -0.24
N GLU A 140 -30.80 0.09 -1.21
CA GLU A 140 -29.91 0.14 -2.36
C GLU A 140 -30.26 1.29 -3.32
N HIS A 141 -29.34 1.63 -4.23
CA HIS A 141 -29.55 2.68 -5.23
C HIS A 141 -30.75 2.40 -6.17
N ASN A 142 -31.07 1.12 -6.37
CA ASN A 142 -32.23 0.67 -7.15
C ASN A 142 -33.56 0.73 -6.36
N GLY A 143 -33.54 1.13 -5.09
CA GLY A 143 -34.70 1.23 -4.21
C GLY A 143 -35.09 -0.08 -3.51
N LEU A 144 -34.36 -1.17 -3.71
CA LEU A 144 -34.56 -2.43 -2.98
C LEU A 144 -34.05 -2.30 -1.54
N ILE A 145 -34.64 -3.09 -0.64
CA ILE A 145 -34.21 -3.19 0.75
C ILE A 145 -33.30 -4.40 0.86
N SER A 146 -32.10 -4.17 1.38
CA SER A 146 -31.11 -5.22 1.63
C SER A 146 -30.91 -5.38 3.13
N ILE A 147 -30.64 -6.61 3.54
CA ILE A 147 -30.47 -7.03 4.92
C ILE A 147 -29.04 -7.47 5.10
N LYS A 148 -28.35 -6.89 6.09
CA LYS A 148 -27.05 -7.34 6.56
C LYS A 148 -27.23 -8.31 7.71
N ARG A 149 -26.56 -9.45 7.63
CA ARG A 149 -26.58 -10.49 8.65
C ARG A 149 -25.20 -11.05 8.87
N GLU A 150 -24.84 -11.23 10.13
CA GLU A 150 -23.62 -11.94 10.52
C GLU A 150 -23.84 -13.45 10.52
N ILE A 151 -22.92 -14.21 9.93
CA ILE A 151 -22.91 -15.67 9.94
C ILE A 151 -21.55 -16.23 10.35
N GLN A 152 -21.54 -17.42 10.95
CA GLN A 152 -20.30 -18.15 11.21
C GLN A 152 -19.92 -18.97 9.97
N LEU A 153 -18.74 -18.70 9.41
CA LEU A 153 -18.35 -19.32 8.14
C LEU A 153 -18.13 -20.84 8.28
N ALA A 154 -17.65 -21.29 9.44
CA ALA A 154 -17.40 -22.69 9.75
C ALA A 154 -18.67 -23.56 9.75
N ASP A 155 -19.86 -22.97 9.88
CA ASP A 155 -21.14 -23.70 9.81
C ASP A 155 -21.45 -24.18 8.37
N TYR A 156 -20.84 -23.55 7.37
CA TYR A 156 -21.10 -23.79 5.95
C TYR A 156 -19.88 -24.28 5.17
N LEU A 157 -18.66 -23.94 5.61
CA LEU A 157 -17.44 -24.30 4.89
C LEU A 157 -16.45 -24.98 5.83
N THR A 158 -15.90 -26.11 5.39
CA THR A 158 -14.80 -26.80 6.07
C THR A 158 -13.46 -26.12 5.80
N ASP A 159 -13.23 -25.81 4.53
CA ASP A 159 -11.98 -25.23 4.04
C ASP A 159 -12.21 -23.76 3.70
N PHE A 160 -11.22 -22.95 4.04
CA PHE A 160 -11.14 -21.54 3.77
C PHE A 160 -11.28 -21.33 2.26
N PRO A 161 -12.25 -20.52 1.83
CA PRO A 161 -12.62 -20.42 0.43
C PRO A 161 -11.67 -19.51 -0.34
N LEU A 162 -10.45 -19.98 -0.57
CA LEU A 162 -9.46 -19.29 -1.38
C LEU A 162 -10.04 -19.04 -2.78
N SER A 163 -9.99 -17.80 -3.24
CA SER A 163 -10.21 -17.45 -4.63
C SER A 163 -8.88 -17.04 -5.23
N VAL A 164 -8.66 -17.36 -6.50
CA VAL A 164 -7.51 -16.84 -7.23
C VAL A 164 -8.02 -16.14 -8.46
N ASP A 165 -8.13 -14.83 -8.33
CA ASP A 165 -8.18 -13.96 -9.49
C ASP A 165 -6.75 -13.61 -9.87
N ARG A 166 -6.42 -13.72 -11.15
CA ARG A 166 -5.27 -12.99 -11.69
C ARG A 166 -5.67 -11.53 -11.77
N LEU A 167 -5.55 -10.82 -10.66
CA LEU A 167 -5.64 -9.37 -10.67
C LEU A 167 -4.38 -8.83 -11.36
N VAL A 168 -4.55 -8.56 -12.64
CA VAL A 168 -3.71 -7.65 -13.39
C VAL A 168 -4.26 -6.27 -13.09
N TYR A 169 -3.63 -5.55 -12.17
CA TYR A 169 -4.03 -4.17 -11.94
C TYR A 169 -3.67 -3.34 -13.17
N THR A 170 -4.69 -2.95 -13.93
CA THR A 170 -4.60 -1.84 -14.88
C THR A 170 -4.44 -0.56 -14.09
N ALA A 171 -3.36 0.19 -14.36
CA ALA A 171 -3.16 1.53 -13.83
C ALA A 171 -4.44 2.38 -14.02
N TRP A 172 -4.85 3.12 -12.99
CA TRP A 172 -5.91 4.14 -13.10
C TRP A 172 -5.45 5.36 -13.92
N ALA A 173 -4.91 5.18 -15.12
CA ALA A 173 -4.84 6.28 -16.07
C ALA A 173 -6.26 6.52 -16.58
N ALA A 174 -6.84 7.68 -16.26
CA ALA A 174 -8.19 8.09 -16.68
C ALA A 174 -8.44 8.06 -18.20
N ASP A 175 -7.41 7.78 -19.01
CA ASP A 175 -7.42 7.84 -20.46
C ASP A 175 -6.91 6.56 -21.17
N ARG A 176 -6.61 5.45 -20.46
CA ARG A 176 -6.29 4.15 -21.11
C ARG A 176 -7.46 3.18 -21.02
N GLU A 177 -7.98 2.76 -22.18
CA GLU A 177 -8.89 1.62 -22.29
C GLU A 177 -8.32 0.45 -21.48
N PHE A 178 -9.16 -0.16 -20.63
CA PHE A 178 -8.86 -1.32 -19.79
C PHE A 178 -8.28 -2.46 -20.63
N GLY A 179 -6.95 -2.50 -20.76
CA GLY A 179 -6.22 -3.61 -21.36
C GLY A 179 -5.97 -4.65 -20.27
N THR A 180 -6.74 -5.74 -20.27
CA THR A 180 -6.42 -6.92 -19.46
C THR A 180 -5.13 -7.53 -20.00
N SER A 181 -3.97 -7.26 -19.38
CA SER A 181 -2.76 -8.03 -19.68
C SER A 181 -2.85 -9.40 -19.01
N GLN A 182 -3.70 -10.27 -19.55
CA GLN A 182 -3.59 -11.71 -19.31
C GLN A 182 -2.15 -12.11 -19.66
N TYR A 183 -1.33 -12.56 -18.71
CA TYR A 183 -0.31 -13.49 -19.16
C TYR A 183 -1.06 -14.73 -19.63
N ASP A 184 -0.64 -15.23 -20.76
CA ASP A 184 -1.12 -16.44 -21.42
C ASP A 184 -0.73 -17.67 -20.59
N THR A 185 -1.38 -17.85 -19.42
CA THR A 185 -1.48 -19.16 -18.81
C THR A 185 -2.60 -19.88 -19.54
N SER A 186 -2.31 -21.05 -20.10
CA SER A 186 -3.30 -21.92 -20.78
C SER A 186 -4.48 -22.40 -19.89
N ILE A 187 -4.59 -21.88 -18.67
CA ILE A 187 -5.54 -22.26 -17.63
C ILE A 187 -6.41 -21.07 -17.27
N ASN A 188 -7.73 -21.31 -17.23
CA ASN A 188 -8.71 -20.31 -16.82
C ASN A 188 -8.70 -20.12 -15.27
N ALA A 189 -9.26 -19.01 -14.80
CA ALA A 189 -9.26 -18.66 -13.37
C ALA A 189 -10.00 -19.69 -12.48
N GLU A 190 -11.04 -20.35 -13.01
CA GLU A 190 -11.81 -21.36 -12.28
C GLU A 190 -10.97 -22.62 -12.00
N GLU A 191 -10.28 -23.14 -13.02
CA GLU A 191 -9.38 -24.27 -12.88
C GLU A 191 -8.17 -23.93 -12.01
N LEU A 192 -7.64 -22.71 -12.11
CA LEU A 192 -6.57 -22.24 -11.22
C LEU A 192 -7.04 -22.19 -9.76
N THR A 193 -8.20 -21.61 -9.50
CA THR A 193 -8.82 -21.56 -8.17
C THR A 193 -9.06 -22.97 -7.62
N ARG A 194 -9.53 -23.90 -8.47
CA ARG A 194 -9.72 -25.32 -8.08
C ARG A 194 -8.40 -25.96 -7.66
N ARG A 195 -7.32 -25.73 -8.40
CA ARG A 195 -5.98 -26.26 -8.06
C ARG A 195 -5.44 -25.66 -6.78
N PHE A 196 -5.59 -24.34 -6.58
CA PHE A 196 -5.21 -23.66 -5.35
C PHE A 196 -5.94 -24.23 -4.14
N ARG A 197 -7.27 -24.38 -4.19
CA ARG A 197 -8.04 -24.99 -3.10
C ARG A 197 -7.62 -26.42 -2.79
N ALA A 198 -7.28 -27.20 -3.82
CA ALA A 198 -6.81 -28.56 -3.63
C ALA A 198 -5.40 -28.63 -3.01
N TYR A 199 -4.54 -27.65 -3.32
CA TYR A 199 -3.16 -27.59 -2.82
C TYR A 199 -3.05 -26.95 -1.43
N PHE A 200 -3.92 -25.99 -1.12
CA PHE A 200 -3.97 -25.25 0.14
C PHE A 200 -5.27 -25.55 0.91
N PRO A 201 -5.44 -26.78 1.45
CA PRO A 201 -6.58 -27.12 2.29
C PRO A 201 -6.39 -26.49 3.68
N ILE A 202 -6.68 -25.19 3.77
CA ILE A 202 -6.63 -24.42 5.01
C ILE A 202 -8.03 -24.50 5.64
N PRO A 203 -8.23 -25.03 6.85
CA PRO A 203 -9.54 -25.02 7.49
C PRO A 203 -10.06 -23.60 7.76
N VAL A 204 -11.38 -23.42 7.76
CA VAL A 204 -11.99 -22.17 8.23
C VAL A 204 -11.69 -21.99 9.72
N PRO A 205 -11.11 -20.84 10.15
CA PRO A 205 -10.88 -20.58 11.57
C PRO A 205 -12.17 -20.60 12.39
N GLU A 206 -12.14 -21.24 13.56
CA GLU A 206 -13.24 -21.15 14.51
C GLU A 206 -13.48 -19.69 14.94
N GLY A 207 -14.75 -19.27 14.97
CA GLY A 207 -15.16 -17.92 15.35
C GLY A 207 -15.03 -16.87 14.23
N LEU A 208 -14.69 -17.27 13.01
CA LEU A 208 -14.71 -16.35 11.86
C LEU A 208 -16.14 -16.01 11.47
N ALA A 209 -16.60 -14.87 11.96
CA ALA A 209 -17.87 -14.26 11.61
C ALA A 209 -17.73 -13.41 10.34
N MET A 210 -18.69 -13.55 9.42
CA MET A 210 -18.76 -12.82 8.16
C MET A 210 -20.08 -12.10 8.04
N GLU A 211 -20.05 -10.85 7.58
CA GLU A 211 -21.28 -10.13 7.22
C GLU A 211 -21.71 -10.52 5.79
N ILE A 212 -22.98 -10.87 5.62
CA ILE A 212 -23.62 -11.12 4.33
C ILE A 212 -24.64 -10.02 4.09
N SER A 213 -24.68 -9.52 2.86
CA SER A 213 -25.79 -8.72 2.35
C SER A 213 -26.73 -9.59 1.53
N MET A 214 -28.02 -9.56 1.85
CA MET A 214 -29.06 -10.27 1.10
C MET A 214 -30.17 -9.33 0.67
N THR A 215 -30.65 -9.49 -0.56
CA THR A 215 -31.63 -8.60 -1.19
C THR A 215 -32.84 -9.41 -1.66
N PRO A 216 -33.96 -9.39 -0.93
CA PRO A 216 -35.20 -9.98 -1.41
C PRO A 216 -35.98 -9.05 -2.34
N ASP A 217 -36.85 -9.63 -3.16
CA ASP A 217 -37.82 -8.89 -3.96
C ASP A 217 -39.08 -8.50 -3.16
N ALA A 218 -40.00 -7.80 -3.82
CA ALA A 218 -41.27 -7.39 -3.21
C ALA A 218 -42.20 -8.57 -2.83
N SER A 219 -41.96 -9.77 -3.37
CA SER A 219 -42.69 -10.99 -3.03
C SER A 219 -42.05 -11.77 -1.87
N GLY A 220 -40.87 -11.33 -1.40
CA GLY A 220 -40.09 -11.97 -0.36
C GLY A 220 -39.15 -13.07 -0.88
N GLN A 221 -38.99 -13.20 -2.20
CA GLN A 221 -38.05 -14.14 -2.81
C GLN A 221 -36.64 -13.54 -2.79
N LEU A 222 -35.64 -14.32 -2.37
CA LEU A 222 -34.24 -13.89 -2.39
C LEU A 222 -33.75 -13.71 -3.84
N LEU A 223 -33.29 -12.51 -4.18
CA LEU A 223 -32.72 -12.19 -5.50
C LEU A 223 -31.21 -12.37 -5.51
N SER A 224 -30.53 -11.90 -4.47
CA SER A 224 -29.07 -11.95 -4.35
C SER A 224 -28.65 -12.10 -2.89
N ALA A 225 -27.56 -12.80 -2.67
CA ALA A 225 -26.84 -12.82 -1.41
C ALA A 225 -25.33 -12.83 -1.70
N CYS A 226 -24.58 -11.98 -1.02
CA CYS A 226 -23.14 -11.90 -1.15
C CYS A 226 -22.48 -11.64 0.19
N PHE A 227 -21.28 -12.19 0.37
CA PHE A 227 -20.41 -11.82 1.48
C PHE A 227 -19.95 -10.37 1.28
N LEU A 228 -19.93 -9.62 2.37
CA LEU A 228 -19.28 -8.32 2.40
C LEU A 228 -17.79 -8.51 2.71
N THR A 229 -17.00 -7.53 2.29
CA THR A 229 -15.54 -7.56 2.46
C THR A 229 -15.20 -7.76 3.93
N LEU A 230 -14.34 -8.73 4.18
CA LEU A 230 -13.85 -9.02 5.52
C LEU A 230 -13.08 -7.82 6.06
N ASP A 231 -13.30 -7.48 7.32
CA ASP A 231 -12.49 -6.47 8.00
C ASP A 231 -11.02 -6.92 7.99
N SER A 232 -10.16 -6.13 7.34
CA SER A 232 -8.72 -6.38 7.28
C SER A 232 -8.04 -6.44 8.65
N SER A 233 -8.65 -5.86 9.69
CA SER A 233 -8.16 -5.99 11.08
C SER A 233 -8.46 -7.38 11.66
N LEU A 234 -9.48 -8.07 11.14
CA LEU A 234 -9.84 -9.42 11.55
C LEU A 234 -8.94 -10.45 10.85
N LEU A 235 -8.92 -10.44 9.51
CA LEU A 235 -8.10 -11.35 8.73
C LEU A 235 -7.87 -10.81 7.32
N THR A 236 -6.61 -10.82 6.90
CA THR A 236 -6.22 -10.71 5.49
C THR A 236 -5.38 -11.92 5.12
N LEU A 237 -5.47 -12.33 3.86
CA LEU A 237 -4.54 -13.29 3.27
C LEU A 237 -4.22 -12.79 1.87
N GLN A 238 -2.95 -12.54 1.61
CA GLN A 238 -2.44 -12.08 0.33
C GLN A 238 -1.29 -12.99 -0.08
N ALA A 239 -0.94 -13.00 -1.37
CA ALA A 239 0.33 -13.56 -1.78
C ALA A 239 1.24 -12.48 -2.35
N ASP A 240 2.42 -12.40 -1.77
CA ASP A 240 3.52 -11.67 -2.36
C ASP A 240 4.21 -12.57 -3.38
N CYS A 241 4.51 -12.03 -4.56
CA CYS A 241 4.95 -12.81 -5.71
C CYS A 241 6.26 -12.28 -6.30
N VAL A 242 7.07 -13.18 -6.86
CA VAL A 242 8.28 -12.90 -7.61
C VAL A 242 8.25 -13.72 -8.90
N SER A 243 8.29 -13.04 -10.06
CA SER A 243 8.35 -13.69 -11.36
C SER A 243 9.75 -14.23 -11.65
N THR A 244 9.81 -15.45 -12.17
CA THR A 244 11.05 -16.13 -12.59
C THR A 244 10.88 -16.73 -13.97
N GLY A 245 11.99 -17.13 -14.62
CA GLY A 245 11.93 -17.84 -15.90
C GLY A 245 11.19 -19.18 -15.86
N GLU A 246 11.06 -19.80 -14.68
CA GLU A 246 10.42 -21.11 -14.47
C GLU A 246 8.95 -21.01 -14.00
N GLY A 247 8.43 -19.80 -13.78
CA GLY A 247 7.10 -19.56 -13.25
C GLY A 247 7.10 -18.46 -12.19
N VAL A 248 6.06 -18.42 -11.36
CA VAL A 248 5.92 -17.43 -10.29
C VAL A 248 6.20 -18.08 -8.96
N LEU A 249 7.14 -17.51 -8.20
CA LEU A 249 7.34 -17.83 -6.79
C LEU A 249 6.43 -16.95 -5.95
N PHE A 250 5.83 -17.50 -4.90
CA PHE A 250 4.98 -16.71 -4.01
C PHE A 250 4.97 -17.25 -2.57
N ALA A 251 4.68 -16.38 -1.62
CA ALA A 251 4.42 -16.75 -0.23
C ALA A 251 3.04 -16.23 0.20
N LEU A 252 2.29 -17.02 0.96
CA LEU A 252 1.00 -16.60 1.50
C LEU A 252 1.21 -15.84 2.81
N CYS A 253 0.94 -14.54 2.80
CA CYS A 253 1.11 -13.61 3.90
C CYS A 253 -0.24 -13.32 4.57
N ALA A 254 -0.40 -13.72 5.82
CA ALA A 254 -1.64 -13.55 6.59
C ALA A 254 -1.51 -12.38 7.57
N GLY A 255 -2.49 -11.48 7.58
CA GLY A 255 -2.58 -10.35 8.51
C GLY A 255 -3.87 -10.36 9.34
N GLY A 256 -3.93 -9.50 10.36
CA GLY A 256 -5.09 -9.36 11.23
C GLY A 256 -5.07 -10.26 12.47
N SER A 257 -6.02 -10.02 13.37
CA SER A 257 -6.10 -10.69 14.69
C SER A 257 -6.32 -12.21 14.60
N MET A 258 -6.94 -12.70 13.53
CA MET A 258 -7.17 -14.12 13.30
C MET A 258 -6.10 -14.78 12.43
N ALA A 259 -5.06 -14.06 11.97
CA ALA A 259 -4.02 -14.64 11.12
C ALA A 259 -3.47 -15.93 11.71
N LYS A 260 -3.10 -15.91 13.01
CA LYS A 260 -2.56 -17.04 13.77
C LYS A 260 -3.52 -18.23 13.93
N ALA A 261 -4.81 -18.04 13.68
CA ALA A 261 -5.80 -19.12 13.72
C ALA A 261 -5.85 -19.94 12.42
N LEU A 262 -5.26 -19.47 11.32
CA LEU A 262 -5.15 -20.26 10.08
C LEU A 262 -4.26 -21.49 10.30
N ASP A 263 -4.82 -22.67 10.09
CA ASP A 263 -4.09 -23.94 10.17
C ASP A 263 -3.53 -24.32 8.79
N GLY A 264 -2.20 -24.35 8.68
CA GLY A 264 -1.49 -24.76 7.47
C GLY A 264 -1.08 -26.23 7.45
N SER A 265 -1.54 -27.05 8.41
CA SER A 265 -1.12 -28.45 8.55
C SER A 265 -1.47 -29.32 7.33
N GLY A 266 -2.51 -28.94 6.58
CA GLY A 266 -2.91 -29.60 5.34
C GLY A 266 -2.09 -29.19 4.10
N ILE A 267 -1.30 -28.12 4.17
CA ILE A 267 -0.50 -27.64 3.04
C ILE A 267 0.70 -28.59 2.85
N PRO A 268 0.97 -29.10 1.63
CA PRO A 268 2.16 -29.91 1.37
C PRO A 268 3.44 -29.17 1.77
N GLY A 269 4.20 -29.73 2.71
CA GLY A 269 5.42 -29.07 3.23
C GLY A 269 5.17 -27.90 4.18
N GLY A 270 3.93 -27.62 4.57
CA GLY A 270 3.56 -26.52 5.46
C GLY A 270 3.70 -25.13 4.83
N TRP A 271 3.70 -24.09 5.69
CA TRP A 271 3.93 -22.71 5.26
C TRP A 271 5.30 -22.53 4.63
N GLY A 272 5.38 -21.76 3.55
CA GLY A 272 6.56 -21.76 2.70
C GLY A 272 6.54 -20.75 1.57
N ILE A 273 7.54 -20.91 0.70
CA ILE A 273 7.53 -20.37 -0.66
C ILE A 273 7.04 -21.48 -1.58
N TYR A 274 6.12 -21.12 -2.46
CA TYR A 274 5.51 -22.00 -3.43
C TYR A 274 5.82 -21.53 -4.84
N ARG A 275 5.82 -22.45 -5.81
CA ARG A 275 5.96 -22.13 -7.22
C ARG A 275 4.66 -22.46 -7.95
N LEU A 276 4.18 -21.50 -8.73
CA LEU A 276 3.16 -21.68 -9.76
C LEU A 276 3.85 -21.75 -11.11
N SER A 277 3.89 -22.95 -11.70
CA SER A 277 4.45 -23.13 -13.04
C SER A 277 3.54 -22.49 -14.12
N PRO A 278 4.07 -22.20 -15.32
CA PRO A 278 3.25 -21.71 -16.45
C PRO A 278 2.09 -22.65 -16.83
N GLY A 279 2.27 -23.95 -16.57
CA GLY A 279 1.24 -24.99 -16.73
C GLY A 279 0.25 -25.09 -15.58
N GLY A 280 0.31 -24.17 -14.61
CA GLY A 280 -0.59 -24.07 -13.45
C GLY A 280 -0.42 -25.16 -12.40
N ASP A 281 0.70 -25.89 -12.41
CA ASP A 281 1.06 -26.81 -11.34
C ASP A 281 1.65 -26.05 -10.17
N LEU A 282 1.28 -26.47 -8.95
CA LEU A 282 1.72 -25.91 -7.69
C LEU A 282 2.69 -26.86 -7.00
N GLU A 283 3.75 -26.30 -6.44
CA GLU A 283 4.70 -27.04 -5.61
C GLU A 283 5.27 -26.18 -4.49
N THR A 284 5.65 -26.82 -3.39
CA THR A 284 6.33 -26.19 -2.26
C THR A 284 7.82 -26.30 -2.51
N VAL A 285 8.47 -25.16 -2.69
CA VAL A 285 9.89 -25.10 -3.05
C VAL A 285 10.79 -24.76 -1.86
N TYR A 286 10.22 -24.15 -0.82
CA TYR A 286 10.89 -23.92 0.45
C TYR A 286 9.87 -23.98 1.58
N SER A 287 10.16 -24.78 2.61
CA SER A 287 9.34 -24.86 3.82
C SER A 287 9.93 -23.98 4.92
N ILE A 288 9.10 -23.12 5.52
CA ILE A 288 9.51 -22.29 6.65
C ILE A 288 9.75 -23.21 7.88
N PRO A 289 10.93 -23.12 8.52
CA PRO A 289 11.21 -23.90 9.72
C PRO A 289 10.28 -23.57 10.90
N ASN A 290 10.22 -24.49 11.86
CA ASN A 290 9.60 -24.26 13.19
C ASN A 290 8.12 -23.80 13.19
N GLY A 291 7.37 -23.98 12.10
CA GLY A 291 5.99 -23.50 12.00
C GLY A 291 5.88 -21.97 11.90
N GLY A 292 6.95 -21.30 11.44
CA GLY A 292 6.92 -19.89 11.12
C GLY A 292 5.94 -19.56 10.00
N ARG A 293 5.62 -18.28 9.87
CA ARG A 293 4.67 -17.77 8.87
C ARG A 293 5.31 -16.68 8.05
N ALA A 294 5.03 -16.66 6.75
CA ALA A 294 5.46 -15.58 5.88
C ALA A 294 4.70 -14.29 6.23
N MET A 295 5.45 -13.20 6.30
CA MET A 295 4.97 -11.86 6.61
C MET A 295 5.30 -10.85 5.51
N ALA A 296 6.30 -11.15 4.69
CA ALA A 296 6.55 -10.46 3.42
C ALA A 296 7.46 -11.32 2.55
N PHE A 297 7.33 -11.25 1.23
CA PHE A 297 8.22 -11.91 0.29
C PHE A 297 8.52 -11.03 -0.92
N TRP A 298 9.80 -10.82 -1.25
CA TRP A 298 10.18 -9.97 -2.40
C TRP A 298 11.56 -10.37 -2.95
N SER A 299 12.00 -9.66 -3.99
CA SER A 299 13.29 -9.88 -4.66
C SER A 299 14.03 -8.56 -4.84
N ASP A 300 15.35 -8.60 -4.93
CA ASP A 300 16.17 -7.46 -5.37
C ASP A 300 16.28 -7.34 -6.91
N GLY A 301 15.72 -8.30 -7.65
CA GLY A 301 15.84 -8.41 -9.11
C GLY A 301 17.20 -8.94 -9.60
N ASP A 302 18.18 -9.09 -8.70
CA ASP A 302 19.58 -9.44 -8.98
C ASP A 302 19.95 -10.84 -8.44
N GLY A 303 18.95 -11.66 -8.12
CA GLY A 303 19.11 -13.06 -7.75
C GLY A 303 18.94 -13.37 -6.26
N THR A 304 18.62 -12.37 -5.43
CA THR A 304 18.33 -12.58 -4.01
C THR A 304 16.83 -12.52 -3.76
N LEU A 305 16.29 -13.56 -3.13
CA LEU A 305 14.95 -13.57 -2.58
C LEU A 305 14.99 -13.22 -1.09
N PHE A 306 14.02 -12.46 -0.63
CA PHE A 306 13.86 -12.06 0.76
C PHE A 306 12.56 -12.64 1.27
N LEU A 307 12.66 -13.38 2.38
CA LEU A 307 11.50 -13.91 3.09
C LEU A 307 11.54 -13.39 4.52
N LEU A 308 10.58 -12.54 4.86
CA LEU A 308 10.34 -12.12 6.23
C LEU A 308 9.35 -13.09 6.87
N THR A 309 9.71 -13.66 8.02
CA THR A 309 8.86 -14.58 8.75
C THR A 309 8.66 -14.16 10.19
N GLU A 310 7.48 -14.43 10.75
CA GLU A 310 7.29 -14.44 12.19
C GLU A 310 7.59 -15.85 12.73
N GLU A 311 8.64 -15.97 13.54
CA GLU A 311 9.02 -17.22 14.23
C GLU A 311 9.21 -16.96 15.72
N LYS A 312 8.52 -17.72 16.59
CA LYS A 312 8.69 -17.70 18.05
C LYS A 312 8.65 -16.30 18.69
N GLY A 313 7.87 -15.37 18.13
CA GLY A 313 7.72 -14.00 18.64
C GLY A 313 8.81 -13.03 18.18
N ALA A 314 9.54 -13.36 17.12
CA ALA A 314 10.49 -12.46 16.47
C ALA A 314 10.28 -12.45 14.94
N PHE A 315 10.64 -11.34 14.31
CA PHE A 315 10.74 -11.25 12.86
C PHE A 315 12.12 -11.69 12.41
N LEU A 316 12.17 -12.73 11.58
CA LEU A 316 13.39 -13.25 10.97
C LEU A 316 13.38 -12.92 9.49
N LEU A 317 14.48 -12.37 9.00
CA LEU A 317 14.72 -12.19 7.59
C LEU A 317 15.62 -13.32 7.08
N THR A 318 15.11 -14.11 6.14
CA THR A 318 15.88 -15.12 5.43
C THR A 318 16.14 -14.66 4.00
N LEU A 319 17.41 -14.63 3.62
CA LEU A 319 17.86 -14.41 2.25
C LEU A 319 18.03 -15.76 1.57
N LEU A 320 17.42 -15.95 0.41
CA LEU A 320 17.56 -17.15 -0.40
C LEU A 320 18.15 -16.81 -1.76
N ASP A 321 18.95 -17.72 -2.29
CA ASP A 321 19.41 -17.67 -3.67
C ASP A 321 18.25 -18.07 -4.60
N VAL A 322 17.96 -17.26 -5.62
CA VAL A 322 16.76 -17.47 -6.47
C VAL A 322 16.81 -18.77 -7.28
N ASP A 323 18.00 -19.20 -7.68
CA ASP A 323 18.18 -20.36 -8.57
C ASP A 323 18.11 -21.68 -7.78
N THR A 324 18.72 -21.70 -6.59
CA THR A 324 18.80 -22.90 -5.76
C THR A 324 17.70 -22.97 -4.72
N LEU A 325 17.07 -21.84 -4.39
CA LEU A 325 16.07 -21.68 -3.32
C LEU A 325 16.61 -22.13 -1.95
N THR A 326 17.92 -22.03 -1.76
CA THR A 326 18.58 -22.36 -0.51
C THR A 326 18.83 -21.10 0.33
N PRO A 327 18.64 -21.16 1.66
CA PRO A 327 18.99 -20.05 2.54
C PRO A 327 20.48 -19.74 2.48
N VAL A 328 20.80 -18.48 2.17
CA VAL A 328 22.16 -17.93 2.17
C VAL A 328 22.47 -17.32 3.53
N ALA A 329 21.51 -16.63 4.13
CA ALA A 329 21.62 -16.04 5.45
C ALA A 329 20.24 -15.95 6.12
N THR A 330 20.23 -16.05 7.44
CA THR A 330 19.03 -15.76 8.26
C THR A 330 19.45 -14.86 9.40
N GLN A 331 18.70 -13.79 9.63
CA GLN A 331 18.96 -12.82 10.68
C GLN A 331 17.66 -12.47 11.42
N GLU A 332 17.71 -12.49 12.74
CA GLU A 332 16.66 -11.93 13.58
C GLU A 332 16.74 -10.40 13.52
N LEU A 333 15.63 -9.74 13.21
CA LEU A 333 15.56 -8.28 13.11
C LEU A 333 15.13 -7.67 14.44
N PHE A 334 13.89 -7.92 14.86
CA PHE A 334 13.30 -7.34 16.06
C PHE A 334 12.10 -8.19 16.54
N PRO A 335 11.63 -7.98 17.78
CA PRO A 335 10.49 -8.73 18.32
C PRO A 335 9.21 -8.55 17.51
N ALA A 336 8.42 -9.62 17.38
CA ALA A 336 7.08 -9.56 16.82
C ALA A 336 6.07 -9.28 17.93
N ALA A 337 5.56 -8.05 17.97
CA ALA A 337 4.50 -7.67 18.91
C ALA A 337 3.15 -8.26 18.47
N GLU A 338 2.41 -8.81 19.42
CA GLU A 338 1.06 -9.32 19.17
C GLU A 338 0.12 -8.19 18.76
N GLY A 339 -0.59 -8.36 17.64
CA GLY A 339 -1.48 -7.33 17.09
C GLY A 339 -0.76 -6.18 16.36
N ALA A 340 0.55 -6.29 16.11
CA ALA A 340 1.25 -5.34 15.27
C ALA A 340 0.64 -5.32 13.85
N PRO A 341 0.59 -4.14 13.19
CA PRO A 341 0.26 -4.05 11.78
C PRO A 341 1.13 -5.00 10.95
N HIS A 342 0.58 -5.46 9.83
CA HIS A 342 1.33 -6.26 8.86
C HIS A 342 2.59 -5.48 8.43
N PRO A 343 3.75 -6.15 8.33
CA PRO A 343 4.97 -5.50 7.88
C PRO A 343 4.81 -4.82 6.53
N GLN A 344 5.52 -3.71 6.35
CA GLN A 344 5.66 -2.99 5.10
C GLN A 344 7.12 -3.02 4.65
N VAL A 345 7.31 -3.23 3.35
CA VAL A 345 8.62 -3.32 2.72
C VAL A 345 8.72 -2.24 1.65
N PHE A 346 9.80 -1.49 1.67
CA PHE A 346 10.09 -0.41 0.74
C PHE A 346 11.47 -0.65 0.10
N PRO A 347 11.53 -1.48 -0.96
CA PRO A 347 12.76 -1.64 -1.73
C PRO A 347 13.03 -0.37 -2.55
N GLN A 348 14.28 0.07 -2.60
CA GLN A 348 14.66 1.18 -3.46
C GLN A 348 14.77 0.70 -4.91
N SER A 349 14.26 1.50 -5.87
CA SER A 349 14.23 1.15 -7.29
C SER A 349 15.60 0.84 -7.92
N ASP A 350 16.69 1.40 -7.38
CA ASP A 350 18.06 1.14 -7.83
C ASP A 350 18.72 -0.07 -7.14
N GLY A 351 17.98 -0.76 -6.27
CA GLY A 351 18.46 -1.92 -5.52
C GLY A 351 19.54 -1.61 -4.48
N SER A 352 19.74 -0.34 -4.11
CA SER A 352 20.80 0.08 -3.19
C SER A 352 20.52 -0.28 -1.73
N PHE A 353 19.27 -0.07 -1.27
CA PHE A 353 18.84 -0.38 0.08
C PHE A 353 17.35 -0.79 0.11
N CYS A 354 16.91 -1.34 1.23
CA CYS A 354 15.51 -1.67 1.48
C CYS A 354 15.16 -1.31 2.93
N LEU A 355 14.04 -0.62 3.12
CA LEU A 355 13.47 -0.38 4.45
C LEU A 355 12.40 -1.43 4.74
N LEU A 356 12.47 -2.02 5.92
CA LEU A 356 11.39 -2.80 6.51
C LEU A 356 10.81 -2.06 7.71
N SER A 357 9.49 -2.04 7.82
CA SER A 357 8.77 -1.48 8.96
C SER A 357 7.74 -2.48 9.45
N ALA A 358 7.70 -2.74 10.75
CA ALA A 358 6.68 -3.61 11.35
C ALA A 358 6.43 -3.20 12.80
N GLY A 359 5.17 -2.88 13.12
CA GLY A 359 4.83 -2.33 14.44
C GLY A 359 5.60 -1.05 14.74
N ASP A 360 6.27 -1.03 15.89
CA ASP A 360 7.09 0.08 16.37
C ASP A 360 8.58 -0.12 16.05
N PHE A 361 8.90 -0.88 15.01
CA PHE A 361 10.28 -1.15 14.62
C PHE A 361 10.49 -0.96 13.12
N LEU A 362 11.71 -0.56 12.78
CA LEU A 362 12.21 -0.59 11.41
C LEU A 362 13.56 -1.30 11.33
N ALA A 363 13.90 -1.77 10.13
CA ALA A 363 15.22 -2.27 9.76
C ALA A 363 15.65 -1.70 8.41
N VAL A 364 16.90 -1.29 8.30
CA VAL A 364 17.52 -0.87 7.03
C VAL A 364 18.44 -1.99 6.54
N LEU A 365 18.13 -2.49 5.36
CA LEU A 365 18.98 -3.41 4.61
C LEU A 365 19.77 -2.62 3.58
N ASN A 366 21.05 -2.94 3.44
CA ASN A 366 21.93 -2.30 2.47
C ASN A 366 22.80 -3.34 1.78
N ARG A 367 23.22 -3.05 0.55
CA ARG A 367 24.11 -3.90 -0.21
C ARG A 367 25.57 -3.49 0.03
N ARG A 368 26.29 -4.25 0.86
CA ARG A 368 27.72 -4.04 1.13
C ARG A 368 28.57 -5.13 0.49
N SER A 369 29.51 -4.72 -0.36
CA SER A 369 30.42 -5.64 -1.08
C SER A 369 29.69 -6.74 -1.86
N GLY A 370 28.52 -6.42 -2.42
CA GLY A 370 27.70 -7.35 -3.21
C GLY A 370 26.74 -8.24 -2.41
N ALA A 371 26.80 -8.21 -1.07
CA ALA A 371 25.89 -8.96 -0.20
C ALA A 371 24.93 -8.02 0.55
N TRP A 372 23.72 -8.50 0.78
CA TRP A 372 22.73 -7.82 1.62
C TRP A 372 23.07 -8.01 3.10
N VAL A 373 23.07 -6.91 3.85
CA VAL A 373 23.28 -6.89 5.29
C VAL A 373 22.25 -5.98 5.96
N VAL A 374 21.88 -6.30 7.20
CA VAL A 374 21.16 -5.36 8.06
C VAL A 374 22.16 -4.33 8.57
N ASP A 375 21.99 -3.07 8.17
CA ASP A 375 22.83 -1.98 8.64
C ASP A 375 22.45 -1.56 10.05
N PHE A 376 21.15 -1.34 10.32
CA PHE A 376 20.64 -1.16 11.67
C PHE A 376 19.14 -1.42 11.77
N THR A 377 18.69 -1.55 13.02
CA THR A 377 17.28 -1.57 13.42
C THR A 377 17.00 -0.42 14.37
N ALA A 378 15.82 0.18 14.33
CA ALA A 378 15.46 1.27 15.22
C ALA A 378 14.03 1.13 15.75
N ASP A 379 13.80 1.65 16.95
CA ASP A 379 12.48 1.81 17.56
C ASP A 379 11.80 3.07 17.01
N THR A 380 10.54 2.93 16.59
CA THR A 380 9.72 3.99 16.02
C THR A 380 8.57 4.40 16.94
N SER A 381 8.49 3.87 18.16
CA SER A 381 7.39 4.11 19.09
C SER A 381 7.24 5.59 19.45
N LEU A 382 8.36 6.32 19.59
CA LEU A 382 8.34 7.76 19.85
C LEU A 382 7.70 8.51 18.67
N GLN A 383 8.09 8.21 17.44
CA GLN A 383 7.51 8.80 16.24
C GLN A 383 6.01 8.48 16.13
N SER A 384 5.62 7.21 16.34
CA SER A 384 4.22 6.78 16.36
C SER A 384 3.40 7.54 17.41
N SER A 385 3.94 7.69 18.62
CA SER A 385 3.26 8.39 19.73
C SER A 385 3.05 9.89 19.48
N LEU A 386 3.90 10.49 18.63
CA LEU A 386 3.80 11.88 18.20
C LEU A 386 2.85 12.06 17.00
N GLY A 387 2.19 10.99 16.55
CA GLY A 387 1.13 11.04 15.55
C GLY A 387 1.63 11.03 14.11
N CYS A 388 2.86 10.58 13.86
CA CYS A 388 3.42 10.43 12.52
C CYS A 388 3.85 8.96 12.23
N PRO A 389 2.95 7.96 12.31
CA PRO A 389 3.32 6.54 12.15
C PRO A 389 3.81 6.22 10.73
N LEU A 390 4.70 5.22 10.60
CA LEU A 390 5.17 4.73 9.30
C LEU A 390 4.08 3.95 8.54
N SER A 391 3.22 3.23 9.27
CA SER A 391 2.15 2.43 8.68
C SER A 391 0.83 3.21 8.60
N THR A 392 0.44 3.66 7.40
CA THR A 392 -0.95 4.07 7.11
C THR A 392 -1.45 3.42 5.82
N PRO A 393 -2.78 3.18 5.65
CA PRO A 393 -3.33 2.49 4.47
C PRO A 393 -3.01 3.18 3.12
N SER A 394 -2.55 4.43 3.16
CA SER A 394 -2.18 5.26 2.01
C SER A 394 -0.71 5.72 2.01
N SER A 395 0.14 5.17 2.89
CA SER A 395 1.51 5.64 3.12
C SER A 395 2.41 5.47 1.89
N ARG A 396 2.51 6.53 1.10
CA ARG A 396 3.65 6.76 0.20
C ARG A 396 4.74 7.43 1.03
N LEU A 397 5.60 6.62 1.63
CA LEU A 397 6.82 7.12 2.24
C LEU A 397 7.83 7.48 1.15
N SER A 398 8.66 8.48 1.40
CA SER A 398 9.86 8.77 0.61
C SER A 398 11.08 8.60 1.49
N LEU A 399 12.07 7.92 0.94
CA LEU A 399 13.19 7.37 1.68
C LEU A 399 14.50 7.82 1.04
N CYS A 400 15.47 8.16 1.86
CA CYS A 400 16.84 8.40 1.43
C CYS A 400 17.79 7.80 2.47
N TYR A 401 18.80 7.08 2.01
CA TYR A 401 19.79 6.46 2.87
C TYR A 401 21.21 6.80 2.38
N ASP A 402 22.03 7.42 3.23
CA ASP A 402 23.40 7.81 2.88
C ASP A 402 24.46 6.76 3.27
N GLY A 403 24.03 5.58 3.72
CA GLY A 403 24.90 4.52 4.27
C GLY A 403 25.13 4.63 5.79
N THR A 404 24.66 5.71 6.43
CA THR A 404 24.74 5.91 7.88
C THR A 404 23.41 6.39 8.46
N ARG A 405 22.74 7.31 7.77
CA ARG A 405 21.49 7.95 8.18
C ARG A 405 20.38 7.64 7.19
N LEU A 406 19.22 7.26 7.72
CA LEU A 406 17.98 7.10 6.97
C LEU A 406 17.08 8.31 7.21
N ALA A 407 16.74 9.03 6.15
CA ALA A 407 15.71 10.04 6.14
C ALA A 407 14.41 9.45 5.58
N ILE A 408 13.31 9.62 6.34
CA ILE A 408 11.97 9.19 5.98
C ILE A 408 11.04 10.38 6.01
N THR A 409 10.26 10.59 4.95
CA THR A 409 9.17 11.57 4.96
C THR A 409 7.86 10.95 4.49
N GLY A 410 6.77 11.41 5.08
CA GLY A 410 5.42 10.93 4.78
C GLY A 410 4.36 11.88 5.34
N PRO A 411 3.07 11.65 5.01
CA PRO A 411 1.99 12.43 5.58
C PRO A 411 2.02 12.28 7.11
N CYS A 412 1.80 13.38 7.84
CA CYS A 412 1.61 13.30 9.29
C CYS A 412 0.12 13.48 9.61
N PRO A 413 -0.59 12.43 10.06
CA PRO A 413 -2.00 12.52 10.45
C PRO A 413 -2.28 13.49 11.61
N SER A 414 -1.24 13.93 12.34
CA SER A 414 -1.40 14.91 13.41
C SER A 414 -1.94 16.25 12.87
N THR A 415 -2.80 16.93 13.64
CA THR A 415 -3.46 18.17 13.21
C THR A 415 -2.54 19.39 13.11
N LYS A 416 -1.24 19.25 13.41
CA LYS A 416 -0.28 20.36 13.49
C LYS A 416 0.54 20.55 12.22
N SER A 417 0.75 19.48 11.46
CA SER A 417 1.64 19.46 10.29
C SER A 417 1.04 18.64 9.17
N GLU A 418 1.41 18.94 7.93
CA GLU A 418 0.96 18.14 6.77
C GLU A 418 1.82 16.89 6.60
N TYR A 419 3.12 17.02 6.80
CA TYR A 419 4.11 15.97 6.59
C TYR A 419 5.09 15.93 7.75
N PHE A 420 5.77 14.80 7.90
CA PHE A 420 6.91 14.68 8.80
C PHE A 420 8.20 14.40 8.03
N LEU A 421 9.33 14.75 8.62
CA LEU A 421 10.64 14.21 8.30
C LEU A 421 11.19 13.55 9.57
N ALA A 422 11.53 12.27 9.47
CA ALA A 422 12.24 11.53 10.50
C ALA A 422 13.64 11.19 10.00
N VAL A 423 14.65 11.39 10.85
CA VAL A 423 16.03 10.97 10.57
C VAL A 423 16.44 9.94 11.61
N TYR A 424 16.86 8.78 11.13
CA TYR A 424 17.26 7.63 11.91
C TYR A 424 18.72 7.27 11.67
N THR A 425 19.40 6.83 12.71
CA THR A 425 20.72 6.19 12.66
C THR A 425 20.70 4.88 13.43
N ALA A 426 21.85 4.23 13.52
CA ALA A 426 22.00 3.04 14.36
C ALA A 426 21.71 3.28 15.86
N ASP A 427 21.78 4.54 16.31
CA ASP A 427 21.46 4.93 17.69
C ASP A 427 19.96 5.22 17.90
N GLY A 428 19.15 5.20 16.83
CA GLY A 428 17.71 5.40 16.85
C GLY A 428 17.26 6.70 16.15
N LEU A 429 16.12 7.25 16.59
CA LEU A 429 15.56 8.49 16.06
C LEU A 429 16.40 9.70 16.51
N GLU A 430 17.10 10.35 15.59
CA GLU A 430 17.89 11.56 15.89
C GLU A 430 17.11 12.85 15.70
N TYR A 431 16.13 12.86 14.78
CA TYR A 431 15.27 14.01 14.53
C TYR A 431 13.89 13.60 14.02
N LEU A 432 12.86 14.31 14.49
CA LEU A 432 11.52 14.30 13.92
C LEU A 432 11.02 15.73 13.82
N GLY A 433 10.72 16.19 12.60
CA GLY A 433 10.15 17.49 12.33
C GLY A 433 8.81 17.40 11.60
N GLY A 434 7.87 18.26 11.96
CA GLY A 434 6.60 18.45 11.24
C GLY A 434 6.71 19.62 10.28
N TYR A 435 6.27 19.44 9.03
CA TYR A 435 6.37 20.44 7.97
C TYR A 435 4.99 20.84 7.45
N THR A 436 4.82 22.14 7.20
CA THR A 436 3.56 22.74 6.75
C THR A 436 3.80 23.77 5.66
N SER A 437 3.04 23.67 4.57
CA SER A 437 2.96 24.65 3.50
C SER A 437 1.90 25.71 3.78
N SER A 438 2.11 26.94 3.31
CA SER A 438 1.08 27.99 3.28
C SER A 438 -0.11 27.67 2.38
N LEU A 439 0.01 26.63 1.54
CA LEU A 439 -1.10 26.11 0.74
C LEU A 439 -2.10 25.32 1.62
N TYR A 440 -1.67 24.74 2.74
CA TYR A 440 -2.54 23.98 3.64
C TYR A 440 -3.68 24.79 4.24
N GLY A 441 -4.87 24.19 4.35
CA GLY A 441 -6.04 24.77 5.02
C GLY A 441 -6.76 25.91 4.27
N ASN A 442 -6.25 26.37 3.13
CA ASN A 442 -6.81 27.47 2.34
C ASN A 442 -7.57 27.02 1.07
N HIS A 443 -7.97 25.75 0.98
CA HIS A 443 -8.36 25.16 -0.30
C HIS A 443 -9.86 24.81 -0.45
N PRO A 444 -10.44 24.96 -1.66
CA PRO A 444 -11.66 24.26 -2.07
C PRO A 444 -11.42 22.73 -2.12
N PRO A 445 -12.48 21.89 -2.12
CA PRO A 445 -12.41 20.45 -1.87
C PRO A 445 -11.50 19.60 -2.80
N ASP A 446 -10.97 20.16 -3.89
CA ASP A 446 -10.18 19.43 -4.90
C ASP A 446 -8.67 19.79 -4.92
N CYS A 447 -8.17 20.55 -3.94
CA CYS A 447 -6.72 20.69 -3.76
C CYS A 447 -6.24 19.64 -2.78
N TYR A 448 -5.44 18.70 -3.28
CA TYR A 448 -4.80 17.69 -2.48
C TYR A 448 -3.30 17.98 -2.47
N PRO A 449 -2.66 18.10 -1.30
CA PRO A 449 -1.21 18.01 -1.23
C PRO A 449 -0.85 16.55 -1.53
N TRP A 450 -0.60 16.24 -2.81
CA TRP A 450 0.04 15.00 -3.21
C TRP A 450 1.52 15.28 -3.40
N GLY A 451 2.36 14.90 -2.45
CA GLY A 451 3.78 14.68 -2.72
C GLY A 451 3.93 13.52 -3.71
N SER A 452 3.71 13.77 -5.01
CA SER A 452 4.08 12.83 -6.06
C SER A 452 5.55 13.06 -6.39
N TRP A 453 6.41 12.16 -5.93
CA TRP A 453 7.83 12.21 -6.22
C TRP A 453 8.07 11.64 -7.61
N GLN A 454 8.25 12.53 -8.57
CA GLN A 454 8.92 12.20 -9.81
C GLN A 454 10.41 12.12 -9.50
N ASP A 455 10.88 10.92 -9.23
CA ASP A 455 11.92 10.26 -10.01
C ASP A 455 12.46 9.12 -9.14
N GLY A 456 12.44 7.89 -9.67
CA GLY A 456 13.25 6.76 -9.17
C GLY A 456 14.74 7.01 -9.40
N SER A 457 15.17 8.26 -9.33
CA SER A 457 16.54 8.68 -9.41
C SER A 457 16.83 9.43 -8.11
N CYS A 458 17.43 8.70 -7.17
CA CYS A 458 18.33 9.32 -6.22
C CYS A 458 19.45 9.99 -7.05
N ARG A 459 19.19 11.21 -7.54
CA ARG A 459 20.15 12.06 -8.22
C ARG A 459 20.39 13.30 -7.38
N SER A 460 21.06 13.12 -6.25
CA SER A 460 22.51 13.31 -6.22
C SER A 460 22.98 13.40 -4.77
N ILE A 461 23.97 12.57 -4.48
CA ILE A 461 24.91 12.75 -3.39
C ILE A 461 25.67 14.07 -3.64
N ALA A 462 25.64 14.96 -2.66
CA ALA A 462 26.79 15.78 -2.29
C ALA A 462 26.67 16.21 -0.81
N LEU A 463 26.82 15.25 0.11
CA LEU A 463 27.33 15.57 1.45
C LEU A 463 28.85 15.66 1.30
N GLU A 464 29.39 16.85 1.03
CA GLU A 464 30.84 17.02 1.10
C GLU A 464 31.31 16.80 2.55
N PRO A 465 32.31 15.93 2.80
CA PRO A 465 33.03 15.97 4.04
C PRO A 465 33.81 17.28 4.08
N SER A 466 33.51 18.12 5.08
CA SER A 466 34.25 19.34 5.35
C SER A 466 35.73 19.02 5.59
N LEU A 467 36.57 19.24 4.58
CA LEU A 467 38.02 19.27 4.75
C LEU A 467 38.44 20.69 5.16
N PRO A 468 39.27 20.84 6.20
CA PRO A 468 39.65 22.15 6.69
C PRO A 468 40.71 22.79 5.78
N GLY A 469 40.43 24.01 5.32
CA GLY A 469 41.40 25.06 5.04
C GLY A 469 42.26 24.92 3.78
N THR A 470 41.99 25.78 2.79
CA THR A 470 43.09 26.40 2.04
C THR A 470 42.73 27.84 1.69
N GLU A 471 43.52 28.76 2.24
CA GLU A 471 43.53 30.18 1.91
C GLU A 471 43.74 30.39 0.41
N THR A 472 42.88 31.20 -0.22
CA THR A 472 43.22 31.83 -1.50
C THR A 472 43.86 33.19 -1.22
N ALA A 473 45.19 33.20 -1.26
CA ALA A 473 45.95 34.41 -1.53
C ALA A 473 45.97 34.67 -3.04
N SER A 474 45.39 35.80 -3.48
CA SER A 474 45.80 36.73 -4.56
C SER A 474 44.60 37.53 -5.05
#